data_AF-A0A439DXX9-F1
#
_entry.id   AF-A0A439DXX9-F1
#
_cell.length_a   1.000
_cell.length_b   1.000
_cell.length_c   1.000
_cell.angle_alpha   90.00
_cell.angle_beta   90.00
_cell.angle_gamma   90.00
#
_symmetry.space_group_name_H-M   'P 1'
#
loop_
_entity.id
_entity.type
_entity.pdbx_description
1 polymer ?
#
loop_
_entity_poly.entity_id
_entity_poly.type
_entity_poly.pdbx_seq_one_letter_code
_entity_poly.pdbx_strand_id
1 'polypeptide(L)'
;MTITDRRPESIEFLPDYCPRCNPLGLWADSRVRLASLTEPTSVTWRGGKYVICRYQCDGCGHQWRRADLWTAAEAGFNPKQHRQRAA
;
A
#
# COMPACT_ATOMS: atom_id res chain seq x y z
N MET A 1 11.57 1.81 -30.90
CA MET A 1 11.77 1.67 -29.44
C MET A 1 10.43 1.32 -28.83
N THR A 2 10.19 0.05 -28.55
CA THR A 2 8.99 -0.42 -27.86
C THR A 2 9.22 -0.25 -26.37
N ILE A 3 8.69 0.83 -25.79
CA ILE A 3 8.57 0.94 -24.34
C ILE A 3 7.54 -0.11 -23.95
N THR A 4 7.99 -1.28 -23.49
CA THR A 4 7.11 -2.22 -22.79
C THR A 4 6.73 -1.58 -21.46
N ASP A 5 5.72 -0.71 -21.49
CA ASP A 5 4.91 -0.36 -20.34
C ASP A 5 4.12 -1.62 -19.95
N ARG A 6 4.81 -2.58 -19.33
CA ARG A 6 4.14 -3.59 -18.54
C ARG A 6 3.86 -2.93 -17.20
N ARG A 7 2.72 -2.23 -17.09
CA ARG A 7 2.11 -2.02 -15.78
C ARG A 7 2.07 -3.40 -15.09
N PRO A 8 2.61 -3.55 -13.88
CA PRO A 8 2.35 -4.74 -13.09
C PRO A 8 0.82 -4.90 -13.03
N GLU A 9 0.29 -6.04 -13.47
CA GLU A 9 -1.15 -6.23 -13.72
C GLU A 9 -2.04 -6.15 -12.46
N SER A 10 -1.47 -5.86 -11.29
CA SER A 10 -2.23 -5.45 -10.11
C SER A 10 -1.26 -4.85 -9.09
N ILE A 11 -0.99 -3.55 -9.18
CA ILE A 11 -0.84 -2.83 -7.91
C ILE A 11 -2.28 -2.77 -7.40
N GLU A 12 -2.70 -3.81 -6.65
CA GLU A 12 -3.93 -3.70 -5.88
C GLU A 12 -3.82 -2.40 -5.10
N PHE A 13 -4.86 -1.58 -5.17
CA PHE A 13 -4.96 -0.41 -4.30
C PHE A 13 -4.64 -0.94 -2.90
N LEU A 14 -3.54 -0.49 -2.27
CA LEU A 14 -3.11 -0.93 -0.94
C LEU A 14 -3.54 0.11 0.11
N PRO A 15 -4.82 0.54 0.16
CA PRO A 15 -5.19 1.69 0.93
C PRO A 15 -5.11 1.39 2.42
N ASP A 16 -4.94 2.42 3.22
CA ASP A 16 -5.22 2.35 4.64
C ASP A 16 -6.11 3.55 5.00
N TYR A 17 -6.85 3.43 6.10
CA TYR A 17 -7.59 4.58 6.60
C TYR A 17 -6.67 5.44 7.46
N CYS A 18 -6.68 6.76 7.25
CA CYS A 18 -5.90 7.67 8.07
C CYS A 18 -6.26 7.50 9.55
N PRO A 19 -5.34 7.08 10.43
CA PRO A 19 -5.64 6.76 11.82
C PRO A 19 -6.03 8.00 12.65
N ARG A 20 -5.78 9.21 12.12
CA ARG A 20 -6.21 10.46 12.74
C ARG A 20 -7.63 10.87 12.35
N CYS A 21 -8.00 10.71 11.07
CA CYS A 21 -9.35 11.02 10.59
C CYS A 21 -10.35 9.90 10.88
N ASN A 22 -9.88 8.66 10.94
CA ASN A 22 -10.67 7.45 11.15
C ASN A 22 -9.93 6.51 12.12
N PRO A 23 -9.94 6.82 13.42
CA PRO A 23 -9.23 6.02 14.41
C PRO A 23 -9.89 4.66 14.60
N LEU A 24 -9.07 3.62 14.76
CA LEU A 24 -9.54 2.25 15.00
C LEU A 24 -10.44 2.18 16.24
N GLY A 25 -11.59 1.51 16.12
CA GLY A 25 -12.51 1.28 17.24
C GLY A 25 -13.54 2.40 17.47
N LEU A 26 -13.47 3.51 16.73
CA LEU A 26 -14.57 4.48 16.65
C LEU A 26 -15.49 4.09 15.48
N TRP A 27 -16.79 4.27 15.67
CA TRP A 27 -17.80 4.05 14.63
C TRP A 27 -17.66 5.13 13.55
N ALA A 28 -16.69 4.99 12.67
CA ALA A 28 -16.55 5.86 11.51
C ALA A 28 -17.66 5.54 10.51
N ASP A 29 -18.54 6.51 10.29
CA ASP A 29 -19.56 6.41 9.25
C ASP A 29 -18.92 6.27 7.85
N SER A 30 -19.73 5.88 6.87
CA SER A 30 -19.28 5.64 5.49
C SER A 30 -18.55 6.84 4.88
N ARG A 31 -18.96 8.08 5.22
CA ARG A 31 -18.32 9.30 4.68
C ARG A 31 -16.93 9.49 5.27
N VAL A 32 -16.76 9.27 6.58
CA VAL A 32 -15.44 9.32 7.24
C VAL A 32 -14.53 8.24 6.66
N ARG A 33 -15.04 7.03 6.42
CA ARG A 33 -14.24 5.96 5.78
C ARG A 33 -13.77 6.37 4.39
N LEU A 34 -14.66 6.86 3.54
CA LEU A 34 -14.30 7.30 2.19
C LEU A 34 -13.30 8.48 2.21
N ALA A 35 -13.52 9.48 3.06
CA ALA A 35 -12.65 10.66 3.16
C ALA A 35 -11.27 10.36 3.77
N SER A 36 -11.13 9.26 4.50
CA SER A 36 -9.87 8.86 5.14
C SER A 36 -9.13 7.75 4.41
N LEU A 37 -9.74 7.14 3.39
CA LEU A 37 -9.11 6.10 2.57
C LEU A 37 -7.93 6.70 1.81
N THR A 38 -6.73 6.20 2.06
CA THR A 38 -5.49 6.80 1.59
C THR A 38 -4.61 5.77 0.90
N GLU A 39 -4.17 6.07 -0.31
CA GLU A 39 -3.18 5.27 -1.03
C GLU A 39 -1.77 5.45 -0.44
N PRO A 40 -0.90 4.43 -0.55
CA PRO A 40 0.48 4.58 -0.11
C PRO A 40 1.25 5.52 -1.05
N THR A 41 2.02 6.44 -0.47
CA THR A 41 2.99 7.27 -1.20
C THR A 41 4.25 6.49 -1.59
N SER A 42 4.54 5.39 -0.89
CA SER A 42 5.60 4.45 -1.26
C SER A 42 5.32 3.06 -0.72
N VAL A 43 5.72 2.05 -1.51
CA VAL A 43 5.68 0.63 -1.13
C VAL A 43 7.10 0.08 -1.26
N THR A 44 7.59 -0.57 -0.21
CA THR A 44 8.91 -1.20 -0.21
C THR A 44 8.81 -2.62 0.30
N TRP A 45 9.46 -3.54 -0.41
CA TRP A 45 9.56 -4.93 0.00
C TRP A 45 11.02 -5.34 0.18
N ARG A 46 11.33 -6.00 1.31
CA ARG A 46 12.69 -6.44 1.66
C ARG A 46 12.85 -7.97 1.66
N GLY A 47 11.96 -8.68 0.94
CA GLY A 47 11.99 -10.15 0.86
C GLY A 47 11.24 -10.90 1.98
N GLY A 48 10.52 -10.19 2.86
CA GLY A 48 9.70 -10.79 3.92
C GLY A 48 8.27 -11.15 3.51
N LYS A 49 7.43 -11.57 4.46
CA LYS A 49 6.00 -11.85 4.21
C LYS A 49 5.20 -10.59 3.87
N TYR A 50 5.54 -9.47 4.50
CA TYR A 50 4.81 -8.20 4.40
C TYR A 50 5.60 -7.14 3.68
N VAL A 51 4.89 -6.18 3.08
CA VAL A 51 5.47 -4.95 2.54
C VAL A 51 5.42 -3.84 3.57
N ILE A 52 6.30 -2.86 3.40
CA ILE A 52 6.31 -1.63 4.15
C ILE A 52 5.66 -0.56 3.28
N CYS A 53 4.50 -0.06 3.70
CA CYS A 53 3.80 1.04 3.07
C CYS A 53 3.97 2.32 3.90
N ARG A 54 4.17 3.44 3.23
CA ARG A 54 4.05 4.78 3.81
C ARG A 54 2.87 5.50 3.20
N TYR A 55 2.17 6.29 3.99
CA TYR A 55 0.95 6.98 3.61
C TYR A 55 1.02 8.45 4.02
N GLN A 56 0.29 9.30 3.31
CA GLN A 56 0.05 10.69 3.67
C GLN A 56 -1.42 11.02 3.37
N CYS A 57 -2.17 11.44 4.38
CA CYS A 57 -3.58 11.77 4.20
C CYS A 57 -3.71 13.13 3.51
N ASP A 58 -4.42 13.18 2.39
CA ASP A 58 -4.68 14.44 1.66
C ASP A 58 -5.59 15.40 2.45
N GLY A 59 -6.46 14.86 3.31
CA GLY A 59 -7.38 15.67 4.11
C GLY A 59 -6.71 16.38 5.30
N CYS A 60 -5.86 15.68 6.07
CA CYS A 60 -5.28 16.23 7.31
C CYS A 60 -3.75 16.33 7.32
N GLY A 61 -3.07 15.88 6.26
CA GLY A 61 -1.61 15.87 6.13
C GLY A 61 -0.89 14.85 7.03
N HIS A 62 -1.61 14.06 7.83
CA HIS A 62 -0.98 13.06 8.70
C HIS A 62 -0.24 12.00 7.88
N GLN A 63 0.98 11.69 8.30
CA GLN A 63 1.81 10.65 7.69
C GLN A 63 1.95 9.46 8.62
N TRP A 64 1.86 8.24 8.07
CA TRP A 64 2.06 7.02 8.85
C TRP A 64 2.70 5.91 8.02
N ARG A 65 3.13 4.87 8.72
CA ARG A 65 3.81 3.70 8.17
C ARG A 65 3.13 2.43 8.65
N ARG A 66 2.87 1.49 7.74
CA ARG A 66 2.41 0.13 8.03
C ARG A 66 3.40 -0.90 7.49
N ALA A 67 3.63 -1.96 8.24
CA ALA A 67 4.53 -3.05 7.84
C ALA A 67 3.90 -4.44 8.06
N ASP A 68 2.61 -4.44 8.34
CA ASP A 68 1.81 -5.54 8.87
C ASP A 68 0.48 -5.69 8.12
N LEU A 69 0.06 -4.65 7.39
CA LEU A 69 -1.24 -4.60 6.74
C LEU A 69 -1.30 -5.42 5.45
N TRP A 70 -0.27 -5.28 4.60
CA TRP A 70 -0.26 -5.84 3.26
C TRP A 70 0.86 -6.85 3.09
N THR A 71 0.53 -8.00 2.51
CA THR A 71 1.50 -9.03 2.16
C THR A 71 2.27 -8.67 0.89
N ALA A 72 3.42 -9.31 0.70
CA ALA A 72 4.20 -9.22 -0.53
C ALA A 72 3.35 -9.57 -1.77
N ALA A 73 2.52 -10.61 -1.66
CA ALA A 73 1.70 -11.09 -2.77
C ALA A 73 0.60 -10.10 -3.18
N GLU A 74 -0.13 -9.52 -2.22
CA GLU A 74 -1.14 -8.47 -2.47
C GLU A 74 -0.51 -7.24 -3.12
N ALA A 75 0.73 -6.90 -2.74
CA ALA A 75 1.50 -5.83 -3.35
C ALA A 75 2.16 -6.21 -4.70
N GLY A 76 1.84 -7.37 -5.26
CA GLY A 76 2.36 -7.84 -6.55
C GLY A 76 3.81 -8.35 -6.52
N PHE A 77 4.42 -8.48 -5.35
CA PHE A 77 5.76 -9.05 -5.20
C PHE A 77 5.69 -10.58 -5.14
N ASN A 78 6.27 -11.25 -6.14
CA ASN A 78 6.45 -12.71 -6.14
C ASN A 78 7.93 -13.09 -5.90
N PRO A 79 8.28 -13.77 -4.79
CA PRO A 79 9.63 -14.23 -4.52
C PRO A 79 10.25 -15.08 -5.63
N LYS A 80 9.42 -15.87 -6.34
CA LYS A 80 9.88 -16.75 -7.42
C LYS A 80 10.36 -15.97 -8.65
N GLN A 81 9.81 -14.78 -8.90
CA GLN A 81 10.22 -13.92 -10.02
C GLN A 81 11.48 -13.11 -9.68
N HIS A 82 11.71 -12.78 -8.40
CA HIS A 82 12.89 -12.01 -7.99
C HIS A 82 14.20 -12.78 -8.22
N ARG A 83 14.20 -14.12 -8.11
CA ARG A 83 15.40 -14.94 -8.37
C ARG A 83 15.85 -14.95 -9.83
N GLN A 84 14.98 -14.67 -10.79
CA GLN A 84 15.34 -14.70 -12.22
C GLN A 84 16.00 -13.41 -12.73
N ARG A 85 15.95 -12.31 -11.96
CA ARG A 85 16.59 -11.03 -12.33
C ARG A 85 18.01 -10.86 -11.78
N ALA A 86 18.46 -11.76 -10.92
CA ALA A 86 19.77 -11.71 -10.28
C ALA A 86 20.72 -12.82 -10.79
N ALA A 87 20.38 -13.48 -11.90
CA ALA A 87 21.17 -14.51 -12.57
C ALA A 87 21.67 -13.99 -13.92
#